data_AF-A0A8J7M5C4-F1
#
_entry.id   AF-A0A8J7M5C4-F1
#
_cell.length_a   1.000
_cell.length_b   1.000
_cell.length_c   1.000
_cell.angle_alpha   90.00
_cell.angle_beta   90.00
_cell.angle_gamma   90.00
#
_symmetry.space_group_name_H-M   'P 1'
#
loop_
_entity.id
_entity.type
_entity.pdbx_description
1 polymer ?
#
loop_
_entity_poly.entity_id
_entity_poly.type
_entity_poly.pdbx_seq_one_letter_code
_entity_poly.pdbx_strand_id
1 'polypeptide(L)'
;MTDWLSYSPGDFLMFGPDVYWRLFALQNLSLWPLPVFAAGTGVTMLGALATPGRWKLRVIWLALALAWLGSAHFIAARYVPINWPMKYAVWGFGVESALIVAAVLTGALLARDSRSGISRTLGIGLIAYAVLLHPLIGLGFRRAFDQAEIIGLAPDPTALASLGLLLLIRRSPLRAALSIVPVAWCVTSATTLLLLGEAQGWLLLAALGIWTIGYAADWRRSGVNRL
;
A
#
# COMPACT_ATOMS: atom_id res chain seq x y z
N MET A 1 -16.22 25.50 -33.88
CA MET A 1 -14.96 24.80 -33.56
C MET A 1 -15.17 24.21 -32.18
N THR A 2 -15.16 22.88 -32.05
CA THR A 2 -15.34 22.20 -30.77
C THR A 2 -14.12 22.51 -29.90
N ASP A 3 -14.31 23.12 -28.74
CA ASP A 3 -13.21 23.44 -27.82
C ASP A 3 -12.68 22.16 -27.20
N TRP A 4 -11.63 21.58 -27.80
CA TRP A 4 -10.88 20.43 -27.29
C TRP A 4 -10.32 20.63 -25.87
N LEU A 5 -10.35 21.86 -25.36
CA LEU A 5 -9.94 22.26 -24.01
C LEU A 5 -11.07 22.13 -22.96
N SER A 6 -12.28 21.72 -23.35
CA SER A 6 -13.40 21.50 -22.43
C SER A 6 -13.35 20.15 -21.71
N TYR A 7 -12.48 19.23 -22.14
CA TYR A 7 -12.29 17.93 -21.49
C TYR A 7 -11.44 18.06 -20.23
N SER A 8 -11.95 17.51 -19.13
CA SER A 8 -11.20 17.29 -17.91
C SER A 8 -10.58 15.88 -17.91
N PRO A 9 -9.49 15.63 -17.17
CA PRO A 9 -8.93 14.29 -17.03
C PRO A 9 -9.92 13.26 -16.44
N GLY A 10 -10.94 13.72 -15.70
CA GLY A 10 -11.99 12.87 -15.15
C GLY A 10 -12.92 12.29 -16.23
N ASP A 11 -13.10 12.99 -17.35
CA ASP A 11 -13.96 12.53 -18.46
C ASP A 11 -13.41 11.29 -19.18
N PHE A 12 -12.13 10.96 -18.96
CA PHE A 12 -11.49 9.74 -19.46
C PHE A 12 -11.71 8.53 -18.54
N LEU A 13 -12.23 8.72 -17.32
CA LEU A 13 -12.65 7.61 -16.47
C LEU A 13 -14.04 7.13 -16.91
N MET A 14 -14.09 5.95 -17.51
CA MET A 14 -15.33 5.35 -18.02
C MET A 14 -16.21 4.73 -16.92
N PHE A 15 -15.99 5.08 -15.65
CA PHE A 15 -16.73 4.56 -14.49
C PHE A 15 -16.81 5.60 -13.37
N GLY A 16 -17.90 5.55 -12.60
CA GLY A 16 -18.13 6.43 -11.46
C GLY A 16 -17.66 5.84 -10.12
N PRO A 17 -17.71 6.62 -9.03
CA PRO A 17 -17.29 6.20 -7.68
C PRO A 17 -18.06 4.98 -7.17
N ASP A 18 -19.37 4.88 -7.43
CA ASP A 18 -20.18 3.73 -7.00
C ASP A 18 -19.69 2.42 -7.61
N VAL A 19 -19.32 2.43 -8.89
CA VAL A 19 -18.77 1.27 -9.60
C VAL A 19 -17.42 0.89 -9.01
N TYR A 20 -16.56 1.88 -8.76
CA TYR A 20 -15.24 1.67 -8.16
C TYR A 20 -15.35 1.01 -6.79
N TRP A 21 -16.17 1.55 -5.88
CA TRP A 21 -16.32 0.99 -4.54
C TRP A 21 -17.00 -0.38 -4.53
N ARG A 22 -17.91 -0.63 -5.49
CA ARG A 22 -18.54 -1.93 -5.65
C ARG A 22 -17.55 -3.05 -5.97
N LEU A 23 -16.39 -2.75 -6.56
CA LEU A 23 -15.34 -3.75 -6.81
C LEU A 23 -14.87 -4.42 -5.51
N PHE A 24 -14.72 -3.65 -4.44
CA PHE A 24 -14.28 -4.17 -3.14
C PHE A 24 -15.35 -5.02 -2.48
N ALA A 25 -16.62 -4.59 -2.52
CA ALA A 25 -17.73 -5.41 -2.02
C ALA A 25 -17.80 -6.76 -2.74
N LEU A 26 -17.74 -6.76 -4.08
CA LEU A 26 -17.75 -8.00 -4.87
C LEU A 26 -16.55 -8.89 -4.55
N GLN A 27 -15.36 -8.30 -4.37
CA GLN A 27 -14.16 -9.04 -3.99
C GLN A 27 -14.33 -9.69 -2.61
N ASN A 28 -14.67 -8.90 -1.60
CA ASN A 28 -14.79 -9.35 -0.22
C ASN A 28 -15.86 -10.43 -0.05
N LEU A 29 -17.00 -10.28 -0.73
CA LEU A 29 -18.06 -11.29 -0.75
C LEU A 29 -17.60 -12.58 -1.45
N SER A 30 -16.92 -12.48 -2.59
CA SER A 30 -16.46 -13.67 -3.34
C SER A 30 -15.35 -14.46 -2.63
N LEU A 31 -14.58 -13.78 -1.78
CA LEU A 31 -13.48 -14.37 -1.03
C LEU A 31 -13.84 -14.63 0.43
N TRP A 32 -15.11 -14.49 0.82
CA TRP A 32 -15.52 -14.78 2.19
C TRP A 32 -15.11 -16.21 2.59
N PRO A 33 -14.48 -16.43 3.76
CA PRO A 33 -14.21 -15.52 4.88
C PRO A 33 -12.79 -14.90 4.92
N LEU A 34 -12.05 -14.92 3.82
CA LEU A 34 -10.66 -14.44 3.72
C LEU A 34 -10.45 -12.99 4.22
N PRO A 35 -11.36 -12.01 4.00
CA PRO A 35 -11.29 -10.67 4.61
C PRO A 35 -10.98 -10.68 6.12
N VAL A 36 -11.63 -11.57 6.87
CA VAL A 36 -11.44 -11.67 8.33
C VAL A 36 -10.04 -12.18 8.66
N PHE A 37 -9.57 -13.20 7.94
CA PHE A 37 -8.22 -13.73 8.12
C PHE A 37 -7.15 -12.70 7.73
N ALA A 38 -7.35 -11.97 6.64
CA ALA A 38 -6.42 -10.93 6.17
C ALA A 38 -6.34 -9.74 7.16
N ALA A 39 -7.47 -9.33 7.74
CA ALA A 39 -7.48 -8.33 8.81
C ALA A 39 -6.75 -8.85 10.06
N GLY A 40 -7.03 -10.10 10.47
CA GLY A 40 -6.37 -10.74 11.61
C GLY A 40 -4.85 -10.88 11.42
N THR A 41 -4.39 -11.27 10.23
CA THR A 41 -2.95 -11.33 9.93
C THR A 41 -2.32 -9.95 10.01
N GLY A 42 -2.97 -8.91 9.50
CA GLY A 42 -2.51 -7.52 9.65
C GLY A 42 -2.30 -7.12 11.12
N VAL A 43 -3.29 -7.39 11.98
CA VAL A 43 -3.24 -7.06 13.41
C VAL A 43 -2.13 -7.84 14.13
N THR A 44 -2.02 -9.13 13.86
CA THR A 44 -0.95 -9.97 14.45
C THR A 44 0.44 -9.56 13.97
N MET A 45 0.59 -9.14 12.71
CA MET A 45 1.84 -8.58 12.20
C MET A 45 2.21 -7.29 12.92
N LEU A 46 1.25 -6.37 13.13
CA LEU A 46 1.47 -5.14 13.88
C LEU A 46 1.91 -5.42 15.33
N GLY A 47 1.25 -6.38 16.01
CA GLY A 47 1.68 -6.82 17.34
C GLY A 47 3.07 -7.48 17.35
N ALA A 48 3.38 -8.28 16.33
CA ALA A 48 4.71 -8.88 16.17
C ALA A 48 5.81 -7.84 15.93
N LEU A 49 5.48 -6.64 15.45
CA LEU A 49 6.42 -5.52 15.37
C LEU A 49 6.84 -4.97 16.74
N ALA A 50 6.11 -5.24 17.82
CA ALA A 50 6.48 -4.75 19.16
C ALA A 50 7.73 -5.44 19.75
N THR A 51 8.10 -6.61 19.22
CA THR A 51 9.22 -7.41 19.75
C THR A 51 10.27 -7.69 18.66
N PRO A 52 11.57 -7.74 19.01
CA PRO A 52 12.61 -8.11 18.06
C PRO A 52 12.52 -9.61 17.70
N GLY A 53 12.88 -9.96 16.46
CA GLY A 53 12.96 -11.35 16.03
C GLY A 53 13.11 -11.50 14.52
N ARG A 54 14.20 -12.14 14.07
CA ARG A 54 14.46 -12.36 12.63
C ARG A 54 13.41 -13.24 11.97
N TRP A 55 12.92 -14.26 12.69
CA TRP A 55 11.82 -15.11 12.23
C TRP A 55 10.52 -14.32 12.04
N LYS A 56 10.16 -13.47 13.01
CA LYS A 56 8.97 -12.60 12.91
C LYS A 56 9.06 -11.67 11.70
N LEU A 57 10.21 -11.06 11.47
CA LEU A 57 10.47 -10.24 10.28
C LEU A 57 10.34 -11.03 8.98
N ARG A 58 10.90 -12.24 8.92
CA ARG A 58 10.75 -13.13 7.76
C ARG A 58 9.28 -13.40 7.47
N VAL A 59 8.49 -13.77 8.48
CA VAL A 59 7.05 -14.01 8.32
C VAL A 59 6.32 -12.76 7.86
N ILE A 60 6.62 -11.60 8.44
CA ILE A 60 5.99 -10.32 8.07
C ILE A 60 6.23 -9.97 6.60
N TRP A 61 7.48 -10.07 6.13
CA TRP A 61 7.80 -9.76 4.73
C TRP A 61 7.24 -10.78 3.76
N LEU A 62 7.22 -12.08 4.10
CA LEU A 62 6.57 -13.10 3.25
C LEU A 62 5.05 -12.93 3.21
N ALA A 63 4.43 -12.56 4.32
CA ALA A 63 3.01 -12.21 4.35
C ALA A 63 2.73 -10.97 3.49
N LEU A 64 3.62 -9.97 3.50
CA LEU A 64 3.51 -8.80 2.62
C LEU A 64 3.66 -9.17 1.14
N ALA A 65 4.58 -10.07 0.79
CA ALA A 65 4.72 -10.57 -0.58
C ALA A 65 3.42 -11.27 -1.04
N LEU A 66 2.84 -12.12 -0.18
CA LEU A 66 1.54 -12.74 -0.45
C LEU A 66 0.41 -11.70 -0.57
N ALA A 67 0.44 -10.65 0.25
CA ALA A 67 -0.50 -9.53 0.16
C ALA A 67 -0.41 -8.78 -1.18
N TRP A 68 0.79 -8.61 -1.74
CA TRP A 68 0.96 -8.06 -3.08
C TRP A 68 0.35 -8.97 -4.16
N LEU A 69 0.47 -10.29 -4.03
CA LEU A 69 -0.17 -11.23 -4.95
C LEU A 69 -1.70 -11.19 -4.84
N GLY A 70 -2.26 -11.10 -3.63
CA GLY A 70 -3.70 -10.93 -3.44
C GLY A 70 -4.21 -9.60 -4.00
N SER A 71 -3.43 -8.53 -3.86
CA SER A 71 -3.71 -7.24 -4.51
C SER A 71 -3.64 -7.35 -6.04
N ALA A 72 -2.67 -8.10 -6.59
CA ALA A 72 -2.56 -8.34 -8.02
C ALA A 72 -3.77 -9.12 -8.56
N HIS A 73 -4.26 -10.09 -7.78
CA HIS A 73 -5.48 -10.81 -8.07
C HIS A 73 -6.71 -9.88 -8.09
N PHE A 74 -6.84 -8.96 -7.12
CA PHE A 74 -7.90 -7.95 -7.15
C PHE A 74 -7.84 -7.10 -8.43
N ILE A 75 -6.65 -6.59 -8.78
CA ILE A 75 -6.49 -5.79 -10.00
C ILE A 75 -6.90 -6.60 -11.23
N ALA A 76 -6.40 -7.84 -11.38
CA ALA A 76 -6.68 -8.68 -12.52
C ALA A 76 -8.17 -9.06 -12.63
N ALA A 77 -8.80 -9.43 -11.51
CA ALA A 77 -10.16 -9.96 -11.50
C ALA A 77 -11.25 -8.86 -11.51
N ARG A 78 -10.98 -7.70 -10.90
CA ARG A 78 -11.99 -6.66 -10.66
C ARG A 78 -11.71 -5.38 -11.41
N TYR A 79 -10.46 -4.96 -11.51
CA TYR A 79 -10.15 -3.62 -12.01
C TYR A 79 -9.78 -3.59 -13.50
N VAL A 80 -9.00 -4.56 -13.99
CA VAL A 80 -8.64 -4.68 -15.42
C VAL A 80 -9.86 -4.69 -16.36
N PRO A 81 -10.97 -5.39 -16.05
CA PRO A 81 -12.15 -5.40 -16.93
C PRO A 81 -12.77 -4.03 -17.20
N ILE A 82 -12.66 -3.08 -16.25
CA ILE A 82 -13.20 -1.72 -16.40
C ILE A 82 -12.12 -0.68 -16.70
N ASN A 83 -10.86 -1.02 -16.48
CA ASN A 83 -9.71 -0.12 -16.65
C ASN A 83 -8.51 -0.94 -17.16
N TRP A 84 -8.49 -1.21 -18.48
CA TRP A 84 -7.50 -2.10 -19.10
C TRP A 84 -6.02 -1.76 -18.86
N PRO A 85 -5.58 -0.47 -18.72
CA PRO A 85 -4.19 -0.14 -18.39
C PRO A 85 -3.73 -0.74 -17.06
N MET A 86 -4.66 -1.08 -16.17
CA MET A 86 -4.32 -1.70 -14.88
C MET A 86 -3.68 -3.09 -15.02
N LYS A 87 -3.67 -3.69 -16.22
CA LYS A 87 -2.90 -4.92 -16.48
C LYS A 87 -1.41 -4.77 -16.17
N TYR A 88 -0.86 -3.57 -16.33
CA TYR A 88 0.55 -3.29 -16.01
C TYR A 88 0.79 -3.27 -14.50
N ALA A 89 -0.21 -2.86 -13.70
CA ALA A 89 -0.13 -2.91 -12.25
C ALA A 89 -0.09 -4.37 -11.73
N VAL A 90 -0.78 -5.30 -12.39
CA VAL A 90 -0.70 -6.75 -12.07
C VAL A 90 0.75 -7.24 -12.14
N TRP A 91 1.45 -6.92 -13.24
CA TRP A 91 2.85 -7.28 -13.41
C TRP A 91 3.76 -6.58 -12.39
N GLY A 92 3.54 -5.28 -12.16
CA GLY A 92 4.29 -4.51 -11.15
C GLY A 92 4.19 -5.11 -9.75
N PHE A 93 2.99 -5.54 -9.35
CA PHE A 93 2.76 -6.15 -8.04
C PHE A 93 3.39 -7.54 -7.94
N GLY A 94 3.36 -8.32 -9.03
CA GLY A 94 4.07 -9.59 -9.10
C GLY A 94 5.59 -9.42 -8.95
N VAL A 95 6.16 -8.41 -9.61
CA VAL A 95 7.58 -8.06 -9.48
C VAL A 95 7.90 -7.62 -8.05
N GLU A 96 7.10 -6.77 -7.44
CA GLU A 96 7.29 -6.33 -6.05
C GLU A 96 7.29 -7.53 -5.08
N SER A 97 6.31 -8.44 -5.21
CA SER A 97 6.27 -9.68 -4.44
C SER A 97 7.54 -10.52 -4.62
N ALA A 98 8.00 -10.71 -5.85
CA ALA A 98 9.20 -11.48 -6.15
C ALA A 98 10.47 -10.83 -5.54
N LEU A 99 10.58 -9.50 -5.63
CA LEU A 99 11.69 -8.75 -5.04
C LEU A 99 11.71 -8.87 -3.51
N ILE A 100 10.55 -8.78 -2.86
CA ILE A 100 10.44 -9.00 -1.41
C ILE A 100 10.90 -10.40 -1.04
N VAL A 101 10.44 -11.44 -1.75
CA VAL A 101 10.84 -12.83 -1.49
C VAL A 101 12.36 -12.99 -1.65
N ALA A 102 12.94 -12.51 -2.75
CA ALA A 102 14.38 -12.58 -2.98
C ALA A 102 15.18 -11.86 -1.87
N ALA A 103 14.70 -10.71 -1.42
CA ALA A 103 15.31 -9.93 -0.35
C ALA A 103 15.18 -10.59 1.04
N VAL A 104 14.12 -11.35 1.29
CA VAL A 104 13.97 -12.18 2.49
C VAL A 104 14.94 -13.38 2.46
N LEU A 105 15.08 -14.04 1.30
CA LEU A 105 15.97 -15.20 1.14
C LEU A 105 17.44 -14.84 1.36
N THR A 106 17.87 -13.67 0.89
CA THR A 106 19.22 -13.13 1.14
C THR A 106 19.41 -12.55 2.53
N GLY A 107 18.34 -12.46 3.33
CA GLY A 107 18.37 -11.89 4.68
C GLY A 107 18.44 -10.36 4.74
N ALA A 108 18.38 -9.68 3.58
CA ALA A 108 18.55 -8.23 3.46
C ALA A 108 17.46 -7.42 4.20
N LEU A 109 16.30 -8.03 4.45
CA LEU A 109 15.15 -7.41 5.13
C LEU A 109 14.99 -7.84 6.60
N LEU A 110 15.90 -8.66 7.13
CA LEU A 110 15.74 -9.30 8.44
C LEU A 110 16.35 -8.50 9.61
N ALA A 111 16.70 -7.23 9.38
CA ALA A 111 17.22 -6.32 10.40
C ALA A 111 16.43 -5.00 10.41
N ARG A 112 15.97 -4.59 11.60
CA ARG A 112 15.30 -3.30 11.82
C ARG A 112 16.32 -2.27 12.28
N ASP A 113 17.01 -1.70 11.31
CA ASP A 113 18.14 -0.81 11.56
C ASP A 113 17.84 0.63 11.12
N SER A 114 16.57 1.06 11.24
CA SER A 114 16.21 2.47 11.04
C SER A 114 16.90 3.33 12.11
N ARG A 115 17.74 4.27 11.67
CA ARG A 115 18.58 5.11 12.56
C ARG A 115 17.85 6.36 13.06
N SER A 116 16.71 6.68 12.46
CA SER A 116 15.89 7.83 12.83
C SER A 116 14.67 7.39 13.63
N GLY A 117 14.52 7.91 14.85
CA GLY A 117 13.31 7.73 15.65
C GLY A 117 12.05 8.20 14.93
N ILE A 118 12.17 9.28 14.13
CA ILE A 118 11.07 9.79 13.29
C ILE A 118 10.67 8.78 12.23
N SER A 119 11.64 8.23 11.49
CA SER A 119 11.39 7.21 10.44
C SER A 119 10.69 5.98 11.05
N ARG A 120 11.12 5.54 12.23
CA ARG A 120 10.47 4.45 12.97
C ARG A 120 9.04 4.78 13.37
N THR A 121 8.79 5.94 13.97
CA THR A 121 7.45 6.36 14.41
C THR A 121 6.49 6.49 13.23
N LEU A 122 6.92 7.14 12.15
CA LEU A 122 6.11 7.29 10.93
C LEU A 122 5.88 5.93 10.26
N GLY A 123 6.87 5.04 10.25
CA GLY A 123 6.73 3.68 9.74
C GLY A 123 5.68 2.87 10.49
N ILE A 124 5.74 2.86 11.82
CA ILE A 124 4.73 2.20 12.67
C ILE A 124 3.36 2.85 12.46
N GLY A 125 3.29 4.18 12.39
CA GLY A 125 2.05 4.93 12.16
C GLY A 125 1.37 4.55 10.84
N LEU A 126 2.14 4.44 9.74
CA LEU A 126 1.62 4.01 8.44
C LEU A 126 1.08 2.57 8.46
N ILE A 127 1.80 1.65 9.11
CA ILE A 127 1.35 0.25 9.23
C ILE A 127 0.08 0.18 10.09
N ALA A 128 0.06 0.90 11.22
CA ALA A 128 -1.11 0.95 12.10
C ALA A 128 -2.33 1.54 11.37
N TYR A 129 -2.14 2.62 10.60
CA TYR A 129 -3.20 3.18 9.76
C TYR A 129 -3.70 2.15 8.74
N ALA A 130 -2.79 1.53 7.97
CA ALA A 130 -3.14 0.57 6.93
C ALA A 130 -3.93 -0.64 7.46
N VAL A 131 -3.60 -1.10 8.66
CA VAL A 131 -4.21 -2.29 9.27
C VAL A 131 -5.50 -1.96 10.03
N LEU A 132 -5.52 -0.87 10.79
CA LEU A 132 -6.59 -0.58 11.75
C LEU A 132 -7.60 0.45 11.24
N LEU A 133 -7.11 1.51 10.57
CA LEU A 133 -7.95 2.65 10.20
C LEU A 133 -8.45 2.57 8.76
N HIS A 134 -7.61 2.11 7.82
CA HIS A 134 -7.95 2.04 6.40
C HIS A 134 -9.21 1.19 6.12
N PRO A 135 -9.40 -0.01 6.73
CA PRO A 135 -10.63 -0.78 6.51
C PRO A 135 -11.90 -0.07 7.03
N LEU A 136 -11.76 0.80 8.03
CA LEU A 136 -12.87 1.52 8.68
C LEU A 136 -13.17 2.85 8.01
N ILE A 137 -12.26 3.36 7.18
CA ILE A 137 -12.35 4.72 6.69
C ILE A 137 -13.60 4.97 5.86
N GLY A 138 -14.07 3.95 5.16
CA GLY A 138 -15.29 4.02 4.36
C GLY A 138 -16.54 4.36 5.17
N LEU A 139 -16.60 3.98 6.44
CA LEU A 139 -17.74 4.29 7.31
C LEU A 139 -17.91 5.80 7.48
N GLY A 140 -16.80 6.56 7.55
CA GLY A 140 -16.82 8.02 7.60
C GLY A 140 -17.37 8.67 6.33
N PHE A 141 -17.30 7.97 5.20
CA PHE A 141 -17.82 8.38 3.90
C PHE A 141 -19.18 7.75 3.58
N ARG A 142 -19.88 7.22 4.60
CA ARG A 142 -21.17 6.52 4.46
C ARG A 142 -21.11 5.29 3.52
N ARG A 143 -19.92 4.73 3.29
CA ARG A 143 -19.74 3.46 2.57
C ARG A 143 -20.10 2.29 3.49
N ALA A 144 -20.65 1.24 2.90
CA ALA A 144 -20.96 0.01 3.62
C ALA A 144 -19.67 -0.76 3.99
N PHE A 145 -19.73 -1.54 5.07
CA PHE A 145 -18.57 -2.25 5.61
C PHE A 145 -18.07 -3.39 4.68
N ASP A 146 -18.93 -3.90 3.82
CA ASP A 146 -18.56 -4.89 2.79
C ASP A 146 -17.57 -4.34 1.76
N GLN A 147 -17.53 -3.00 1.58
CA GLN A 147 -16.57 -2.30 0.73
C GLN A 147 -15.22 -2.02 1.42
N ALA A 148 -14.99 -2.57 2.61
CA ALA A 148 -13.75 -2.34 3.35
C ALA A 148 -12.52 -2.78 2.56
N GLU A 149 -11.51 -1.91 2.55
CA GLU A 149 -10.23 -2.16 1.91
C GLU A 149 -9.29 -2.79 2.93
N ILE A 150 -8.94 -4.06 2.72
CA ILE A 150 -8.17 -4.85 3.68
C ILE A 150 -6.80 -5.17 3.09
N ILE A 151 -5.76 -5.12 3.92
CA ILE A 151 -4.39 -5.48 3.53
C ILE A 151 -4.35 -6.85 2.85
N GLY A 152 -3.67 -6.92 1.71
CA GLY A 152 -3.55 -8.12 0.89
C GLY A 152 -4.74 -8.46 0.00
N LEU A 153 -5.90 -7.84 0.20
CA LEU A 153 -7.06 -7.97 -0.67
C LEU A 153 -7.31 -6.70 -1.48
N ALA A 154 -6.94 -5.56 -0.92
CA ALA A 154 -6.93 -4.26 -1.57
C ALA A 154 -5.50 -3.73 -1.70
N PRO A 155 -5.16 -3.08 -2.82
CA PRO A 155 -3.81 -2.61 -3.09
C PRO A 155 -3.39 -1.39 -2.24
N ASP A 156 -4.33 -0.49 -1.92
CA ASP A 156 -4.07 0.73 -1.14
C ASP A 156 -3.49 0.44 0.27
N PRO A 157 -4.16 -0.34 1.15
CA PRO A 157 -3.60 -0.67 2.46
C PRO A 157 -2.32 -1.51 2.34
N THR A 158 -2.16 -2.32 1.28
CA THR A 158 -0.95 -3.10 1.02
C THR A 158 0.25 -2.21 0.69
N ALA A 159 0.04 -1.19 -0.14
CA ALA A 159 1.07 -0.21 -0.47
C ALA A 159 1.47 0.61 0.77
N LEU A 160 0.49 1.07 1.56
CA LEU A 160 0.74 1.83 2.79
C LEU A 160 1.52 1.01 3.84
N ALA A 161 1.13 -0.25 4.05
CA ALA A 161 1.85 -1.15 4.95
C ALA A 161 3.28 -1.44 4.45
N SER A 162 3.47 -1.58 3.13
CA SER A 162 4.79 -1.74 2.51
C SER A 162 5.68 -0.53 2.77
N LEU A 163 5.19 0.67 2.50
CA LEU A 163 5.90 1.92 2.75
C LEU A 163 6.27 2.06 4.23
N GLY A 164 5.34 1.75 5.13
CA GLY A 164 5.58 1.76 6.56
C GLY A 164 6.66 0.77 6.99
N LEU A 165 6.63 -0.47 6.50
CA LEU A 165 7.66 -1.49 6.78
C LEU A 165 9.04 -1.09 6.23
N LEU A 166 9.07 -0.45 5.06
CA LEU A 166 10.30 0.06 4.44
C LEU A 166 10.93 1.20 5.25
N LEU A 167 10.15 1.99 5.99
CA LEU A 167 10.70 2.98 6.94
C LEU A 167 11.39 2.33 8.17
N LEU A 168 11.06 1.08 8.50
CA LEU A 168 11.64 0.37 9.64
C LEU A 168 13.00 -0.27 9.32
N ILE A 169 13.38 -0.36 8.05
CA ILE A 169 14.67 -0.90 7.62
C ILE A 169 15.66 0.22 7.28
N ARG A 170 16.95 -0.10 7.36
CA ARG A 170 18.03 0.83 7.03
C ARG A 170 17.93 1.30 5.58
N ARG A 171 18.27 2.57 5.36
CA ARG A 171 18.42 3.13 4.01
C ARG A 171 19.41 2.29 3.18
N SER A 172 18.96 1.86 2.02
CA SER A 172 19.71 1.06 1.05
C SER A 172 19.12 1.22 -0.35
N PRO A 173 19.87 0.90 -1.42
CA PRO A 173 19.31 0.85 -2.78
C PRO A 173 18.11 -0.10 -2.88
N LEU A 174 18.14 -1.22 -2.14
CA LEU A 174 17.03 -2.16 -2.05
C LEU A 174 15.75 -1.50 -1.50
N ARG A 175 15.85 -0.74 -0.40
CA ARG A 175 14.71 0.00 0.15
C ARG A 175 14.12 0.96 -0.89
N ALA A 176 14.98 1.65 -1.65
CA ALA A 176 14.53 2.55 -2.71
C ALA A 176 13.81 1.79 -3.83
N ALA A 177 14.37 0.66 -4.27
CA ALA A 177 13.79 -0.19 -5.31
C ALA A 177 12.40 -0.73 -4.91
N LEU A 178 12.30 -1.31 -3.70
CA LEU A 178 11.03 -1.80 -3.14
C LEU A 178 10.01 -0.69 -2.84
N SER A 179 10.42 0.58 -2.87
CA SER A 179 9.48 1.69 -2.70
C SER A 179 8.84 2.12 -4.02
N ILE A 180 9.39 1.72 -5.18
CA ILE A 180 8.93 2.20 -6.49
C ILE A 180 7.48 1.79 -6.73
N VAL A 181 7.17 0.51 -6.60
CA VAL A 181 5.81 0.00 -6.87
C VAL A 181 4.78 0.53 -5.87
N PRO A 182 5.01 0.50 -4.53
CA PRO A 182 4.07 1.09 -3.59
C PRO A 182 3.86 2.60 -3.79
N VAL A 183 4.91 3.38 -4.08
CA VAL A 183 4.79 4.82 -4.34
C VAL A 183 4.01 5.06 -5.62
N ALA A 184 4.37 4.39 -6.72
CA ALA A 184 3.69 4.50 -8.00
C ALA A 184 2.20 4.16 -7.84
N TRP A 185 1.89 3.09 -7.10
CA TRP A 185 0.51 2.72 -6.80
C TRP A 185 -0.24 3.81 -6.03
N CYS A 186 0.34 4.34 -4.95
CA CYS A 186 -0.30 5.40 -4.16
C CYS A 186 -0.57 6.65 -5.01
N VAL A 187 0.36 7.03 -5.91
CA VAL A 187 0.16 8.15 -6.84
C VAL A 187 -0.98 7.87 -7.81
N THR A 188 -1.01 6.67 -8.42
CA THR A 188 -2.06 6.28 -9.35
C THR A 188 -3.42 6.22 -8.67
N SER A 189 -3.52 5.55 -7.52
CA SER A 189 -4.78 5.43 -6.76
C SER A 189 -5.26 6.80 -6.26
N ALA A 190 -4.36 7.64 -5.72
CA ALA A 190 -4.72 9.01 -5.33
C ALA A 190 -5.27 9.82 -6.49
N THR A 191 -4.61 9.74 -7.66
CA THR A 191 -5.07 10.44 -8.86
C THR A 191 -6.44 9.94 -9.29
N THR A 192 -6.66 8.62 -9.33
CA THR A 192 -7.96 8.05 -9.67
C THR A 192 -9.05 8.51 -8.70
N LEU A 193 -8.82 8.42 -7.39
CA LEU A 193 -9.81 8.81 -6.38
C LEU A 193 -10.15 10.30 -6.47
N LEU A 194 -9.15 11.17 -6.63
CA LEU A 194 -9.39 12.61 -6.79
C LEU A 194 -10.16 12.93 -8.08
N LEU A 195 -9.90 12.22 -9.17
CA LEU A 195 -10.65 12.38 -10.42
C LEU A 195 -12.09 11.85 -10.32
N LEU A 196 -12.35 10.88 -9.44
CA LEU A 196 -13.69 10.42 -9.09
C LEU A 196 -14.42 11.35 -8.10
N GLY A 197 -13.77 12.41 -7.61
CA GLY A 197 -14.31 13.31 -6.59
C GLY A 197 -14.25 12.76 -5.17
N GLU A 198 -13.49 11.69 -4.94
CA GLU A 198 -13.34 11.02 -3.63
C GLU A 198 -12.20 11.63 -2.82
N ALA A 199 -12.52 12.15 -1.63
CA ALA A 199 -11.55 12.80 -0.74
C ALA A 199 -10.47 11.84 -0.21
N GLN A 200 -10.70 10.54 -0.29
CA GLN A 200 -9.80 9.46 0.11
C GLN A 200 -8.46 9.55 -0.63
N GLY A 201 -8.44 10.12 -1.84
CA GLY A 201 -7.19 10.36 -2.57
C GLY A 201 -6.22 11.28 -1.82
N TRP A 202 -6.73 12.26 -1.06
CA TRP A 202 -5.89 13.13 -0.23
C TRP A 202 -5.16 12.37 0.89
N LEU A 203 -5.76 11.30 1.39
CA LEU A 203 -5.16 10.49 2.46
C LEU A 203 -3.95 9.71 1.94
N LEU A 204 -4.02 9.21 0.72
CA LEU A 204 -2.88 8.57 0.05
C LEU A 204 -1.76 9.56 -0.21
N LEU A 205 -2.07 10.80 -0.63
CA LEU A 205 -1.08 11.86 -0.78
C LEU A 205 -0.45 12.25 0.56
N ALA A 206 -1.25 12.34 1.62
CA ALA A 206 -0.75 12.59 2.98
C ALA A 206 0.19 11.48 3.45
N ALA A 207 -0.16 10.21 3.18
CA ALA A 207 0.69 9.07 3.50
C ALA A 207 2.01 9.06 2.70
N LEU A 208 1.99 9.46 1.43
CA LEU A 208 3.20 9.68 0.64
C LEU A 208 4.07 10.81 1.23
N GLY A 209 3.44 11.91 1.68
CA GLY A 209 4.12 12.97 2.41
C GLY A 209 4.81 12.45 3.67
N ILE A 210 4.09 11.66 4.49
CA ILE A 210 4.65 11.01 5.68
C ILE A 210 5.82 10.10 5.32
N TRP A 211 5.69 9.29 4.26
CA TRP A 211 6.75 8.40 3.81
C TRP A 211 7.99 9.17 3.35
N THR A 212 7.83 10.25 2.56
CA THR A 212 8.95 11.08 2.09
C THR A 212 9.67 11.78 3.24
N ILE A 213 8.94 12.29 4.24
CA ILE A 213 9.52 12.87 5.47
C ILE A 213 10.34 11.81 6.22
N GLY A 214 9.78 10.61 6.43
CA GLY A 214 10.49 9.50 7.07
C GLY A 214 11.74 9.08 6.29
N TYR A 215 11.65 9.01 4.96
CA TYR A 215 12.75 8.68 4.07
C TYR A 215 13.87 9.74 4.08
N ALA A 216 13.51 11.02 4.13
CA ALA A 216 14.44 12.15 4.20
C ALA A 216 15.10 12.29 5.58
N ALA A 217 14.38 11.97 6.67
CA ALA A 217 14.93 12.00 8.02
C ALA A 217 16.12 11.05 8.21
N ASP A 218 16.08 9.87 7.55
CA ASP A 218 17.21 8.94 7.52
C ASP A 218 18.38 9.45 6.67
N TRP A 219 18.12 10.29 5.66
CA TRP A 219 19.17 10.88 4.82
C TRP A 219 20.05 11.85 5.62
N ARG A 220 19.44 12.74 6.41
CA ARG A 220 20.16 13.74 7.22
C ARG A 220 21.10 13.09 8.24
N ARG A 221 20.68 12.00 8.89
CA ARG A 221 21.53 11.29 9.88
C ARG A 221 22.65 10.44 9.26
N SER A 222 22.57 10.14 7.97
CA SER A 222 23.61 9.38 7.27
C SER A 222 24.80 10.25 6.83
N GLY A 223 24.58 11.57 6.65
CA GLY A 223 25.63 12.53 6.29
C GLY A 223 26.48 13.01 7.47
N VAL A 224 25.90 13.06 8.69
CA VAL A 224 26.58 13.57 9.90
C VAL A 224 27.73 12.66 10.38
N ASN A 225 27.76 11.37 10.02
CA ASN A 225 28.84 10.43 10.39
C ASN A 225 29.94 10.28 9.31
N ARG A 226 30.00 11.17 8.32
CA ARG A 226 31.08 11.19 7.30
C ARG A 226 32.05 12.37 7.45
N LEU A 227 31.96 13.13 8.54
CA LEU A 227 32.88 14.17 8.95
C LEU A 227 33.58 13.72 10.23
#